data_AF-A0A6L5R4H5-F1
#
_entry.id   AF-A0A6L5R4H5-F1
#
_cell.length_a   1.000
_cell.length_b   1.000
_cell.length_c   1.000
_cell.angle_alpha   90.00
_cell.angle_beta   90.00
_cell.angle_gamma   90.00
#
_symmetry.space_group_name_H-M   'P 1'
#
loop_
_entity.id
_entity.type
_entity.pdbx_description
1 polymer ?
#
loop_
_entity_poly.entity_id
_entity_poly.type
_entity_poly.pdbx_seq_one_letter_code
_entity_poly.pdbx_strand_id
1 'polypeptide(L)'
;MAEKLSGIIDPPIDDLLSKVDSKYQLVIFASKRARQINDYYADLHEGSLFDNVGPLVDSSIDDKPLSVALHEVNEDKLRLRPIGE
;
A
#
# COMPACT_ATOMS: atom_id res chain seq x y z
N MET A 1 -0.68 12.91 -25.70
CA MET A 1 -0.53 13.09 -24.24
C MET A 1 -1.02 11.80 -23.62
N ALA A 2 -0.19 11.10 -22.84
CA ALA A 2 -0.70 9.99 -22.04
C ALA A 2 -1.71 10.58 -21.04
N GLU A 3 -2.91 10.01 -20.97
CA GLU A 3 -3.89 10.40 -19.97
C GLU A 3 -3.28 10.19 -18.58
N LYS A 4 -3.24 11.26 -17.77
CA LYS A 4 -2.81 11.13 -16.37
C LYS A 4 -3.97 10.52 -15.60
N LEU A 5 -3.78 9.31 -15.11
CA LEU A 5 -4.77 8.61 -14.29
C LEU A 5 -5.00 9.40 -12.98
N SER A 6 -6.21 9.29 -12.43
CA SER A 6 -6.57 9.99 -11.19
C SER A 6 -7.62 9.20 -10.40
N GLY A 7 -7.63 9.39 -9.08
CA GLY A 7 -8.58 8.72 -8.19
C GLY A 7 -8.33 7.22 -8.12
N ILE A 8 -9.40 6.42 -8.12
CA ILE A 8 -9.32 4.97 -7.88
C ILE A 8 -8.58 4.16 -8.96
N ILE A 9 -8.41 4.74 -10.16
CA ILE A 9 -7.72 4.10 -11.29
C ILE A 9 -6.22 4.44 -11.32
N ASP A 10 -5.73 5.19 -10.34
CA ASP A 10 -4.31 5.49 -10.14
C ASP A 10 -3.84 4.81 -8.83
N PRO A 11 -2.87 3.89 -8.87
CA PRO A 11 -2.14 3.40 -10.04
C PRO A 11 -2.99 2.47 -10.95
N PRO A 12 -2.64 2.34 -12.25
CA PRO A 12 -3.37 1.46 -13.16
C PRO A 12 -3.30 0.00 -12.71
N ILE A 13 -4.42 -0.71 -12.88
CA ILE A 13 -4.55 -2.09 -12.41
C ILE A 13 -3.58 -3.05 -13.10
N ASP A 14 -3.24 -2.81 -14.37
CA ASP A 14 -2.33 -3.68 -15.12
C ASP A 14 -0.91 -3.64 -14.53
N ASP A 15 -0.45 -2.46 -14.10
CA ASP A 15 0.84 -2.30 -13.43
C ASP A 15 0.84 -3.04 -12.09
N LEU A 16 -0.23 -2.91 -11.30
CA LEU A 16 -0.39 -3.63 -10.04
C LEU A 16 -0.42 -5.16 -10.23
N LEU A 17 -1.10 -5.65 -11.27
CA LEU A 17 -1.19 -7.08 -11.56
C LEU A 17 0.13 -7.66 -12.06
N SER A 18 1.05 -6.82 -12.56
CA SER A 18 2.42 -7.26 -12.86
C SER A 18 3.26 -7.55 -11.60
N LYS A 19 2.83 -7.09 -10.42
CA LYS A 19 3.55 -7.25 -9.14
C LYS A 19 3.16 -8.50 -8.35
N VAL A 20 2.15 -9.24 -8.81
CA VAL A 20 1.55 -10.36 -8.10
C VAL A 20 1.17 -11.50 -9.05
N ASP A 21 1.05 -12.71 -8.52
CA ASP A 21 0.67 -13.91 -9.27
C ASP A 21 -0.84 -13.98 -9.56
N SER A 22 -1.67 -13.32 -8.75
CA SER A 22 -3.13 -13.32 -8.93
C SER A 22 -3.81 -12.08 -8.37
N LYS A 23 -5.01 -11.78 -8.90
CA LYS A 23 -5.87 -10.70 -8.40
C LYS A 23 -6.17 -10.85 -6.91
N TYR A 24 -6.37 -12.08 -6.43
CA TYR A 24 -6.62 -12.37 -5.02
C TYR A 24 -5.41 -12.07 -4.15
N GLN A 25 -4.20 -12.35 -4.64
CA GLN A 25 -2.97 -12.03 -3.94
C GLN A 25 -2.78 -10.51 -3.80
N LEU A 26 -3.08 -9.73 -4.84
CA LEU A 26 -3.08 -8.26 -4.75
C LEU A 26 -4.02 -7.74 -3.66
N VAL A 27 -5.25 -8.27 -3.60
CA VAL A 27 -6.23 -7.88 -2.58
C VAL A 27 -5.66 -8.10 -1.19
N ILE A 28 -5.11 -9.27 -0.90
CA ILE A 28 -4.54 -9.58 0.41
C ILE A 28 -3.30 -8.75 0.70
N PHE A 29 -2.42 -8.56 -0.30
CA PHE A 29 -1.19 -7.80 -0.17
C PHE A 29 -1.48 -6.35 0.22
N ALA A 30 -2.29 -5.65 -0.58
CA ALA A 30 -2.67 -4.28 -0.33
C ALA A 30 -3.47 -4.13 0.97
N SER A 31 -4.41 -5.05 1.26
CA SER A 31 -5.22 -4.99 2.48
C SER A 31 -4.41 -5.13 3.75
N LYS A 32 -3.42 -6.04 3.78
CA LYS A 32 -2.55 -6.22 4.94
C LYS A 32 -1.66 -5.00 5.15
N ARG A 33 -1.08 -4.47 4.07
CA ARG A 33 -0.25 -3.26 4.16
C ARG A 33 -1.06 -2.04 4.58
N ALA A 34 -2.27 -1.86 4.06
CA ALA A 34 -3.16 -0.77 4.44
C ALA A 34 -3.48 -0.79 5.94
N ARG A 35 -3.67 -1.97 6.55
CA ARG A 35 -3.84 -2.11 8.00
C ARG A 35 -2.59 -1.67 8.76
N GLN A 36 -1.40 -2.08 8.32
CA GLN A 36 -0.15 -1.64 8.94
C GLN A 36 0.03 -0.12 8.90
N ILE A 37 -0.32 0.53 7.78
CA ILE A 37 -0.27 2.00 7.66
C ILE A 37 -1.31 2.65 8.58
N ASN A 38 -2.52 2.09 8.66
CA ASN A 38 -3.56 2.58 9.55
C ASN A 38 -3.15 2.47 11.04
N ASP A 39 -2.54 1.34 11.42
CA ASP A 39 -2.05 1.11 12.77
C ASP A 39 -0.89 2.07 13.10
N TYR A 40 0.01 2.33 12.14
CA TYR A 40 1.03 3.38 12.28
C TYR A 40 0.42 4.76 12.56
N TYR A 41 -0.64 5.15 11.86
CA TYR A 41 -1.31 6.42 12.12
C TYR A 41 -1.98 6.45 13.50
N ALA A 42 -2.51 5.33 13.99
CA ALA A 42 -3.03 5.24 15.35
C ALA A 42 -1.91 5.40 16.39
N ASP A 43 -0.81 4.66 16.23
CA ASP A 43 0.35 4.72 17.13
C ASP A 43 0.95 6.15 17.19
N LEU A 44 1.02 6.85 16.06
CA LEU A 44 1.48 8.24 15.97
C LEU A 44 0.62 9.19 16.83
N HIS A 45 -0.69 8.97 16.89
CA HIS A 45 -1.58 9.74 17.76
C HIS A 45 -1.39 9.41 19.24
N GLU A 46 -1.04 8.16 19.56
CA GLU A 46 -0.81 7.68 20.92
C GLU A 46 0.62 7.95 21.43
N GLY A 47 1.54 8.34 20.54
CA GLY A 47 2.95 8.62 20.86
C GLY A 47 3.83 7.37 20.95
N SER A 48 3.33 6.20 20.54
CA SER A 48 4.16 5.00 20.30
C SER A 48 4.65 5.07 18.86
N LEU A 49 5.96 4.95 18.61
CA LEU A 49 6.50 5.05 17.23
C LEU A 49 7.20 3.77 16.76
N PHE A 50 7.18 2.71 17.58
CA PHE A 50 8.10 1.59 17.39
C PHE A 50 7.46 0.30 16.88
N ASP A 51 6.12 0.23 16.84
CA ASP A 51 5.41 -1.02 16.55
C ASP A 51 5.08 -1.18 15.06
N ASN A 52 4.77 -0.07 14.36
CA ASN A 52 4.33 -0.10 12.97
C ASN A 52 5.19 0.76 12.04
N VAL A 53 5.30 0.31 10.79
CA VAL A 53 6.06 1.02 9.74
C VAL A 53 5.09 1.88 8.95
N GLY A 54 5.32 3.19 8.95
CA GLY A 54 4.53 4.16 8.19
C GLY A 54 4.71 4.07 6.67
N PRO A 55 4.10 5.00 5.92
CA PRO A 55 4.18 5.06 4.46
C PRO A 55 5.61 5.05 3.91
N LEU A 56 5.83 4.34 2.82
CA LEU A 56 7.12 4.23 2.09
C LEU A 56 7.16 5.07 0.81
N VAL A 57 6.05 5.73 0.50
CA VAL A 57 5.89 6.69 -0.59
C VAL A 57 5.41 8.02 0.00
N ASP A 58 5.52 9.08 -0.78
CA ASP A 58 5.01 10.38 -0.36
C ASP A 58 3.49 10.32 -0.21
N SER A 59 2.99 10.72 0.96
CA SER A 59 1.56 10.64 1.31
C SER A 59 1.22 11.57 2.46
N SER A 60 -0.04 12.00 2.51
CA SER A 60 -0.62 12.75 3.61
C SER A 60 -1.34 11.81 4.59
N ILE A 61 -1.54 12.27 5.84
CA ILE A 61 -2.33 11.55 6.84
C ILE A 61 -3.82 11.41 6.45
N ASP A 62 -4.31 12.30 5.58
CA ASP A 62 -5.68 12.27 5.06
C ASP A 62 -5.87 11.22 3.95
N ASP A 63 -4.77 10.74 3.36
CA ASP A 63 -4.82 9.75 2.29
C ASP A 63 -5.31 8.42 2.83
N LYS A 64 -6.15 7.75 2.03
CA LYS A 64 -6.68 6.45 2.43
C LYS A 64 -5.52 5.46 2.49
N PRO A 65 -5.33 4.71 3.60
CA PRO A 65 -4.23 3.76 3.74
C PRO A 65 -4.15 2.73 2.60
N LEU A 66 -5.30 2.36 2.03
CA LEU A 66 -5.35 1.46 0.88
C LEU A 66 -4.79 2.08 -0.40
N SER A 67 -5.05 3.37 -0.65
CA SER A 67 -4.46 4.09 -1.78
C SER A 67 -2.94 4.12 -1.65
N VAL A 68 -2.43 4.50 -0.48
CA VAL A 68 -0.98 4.51 -0.19
C VAL A 68 -0.37 3.12 -0.40
N ALA A 69 -1.01 2.07 0.13
CA ALA A 69 -0.53 0.70 -0.05
C ALA A 69 -0.45 0.29 -1.53
N LEU A 70 -1.41 0.68 -2.37
CA LEU A 70 -1.36 0.38 -3.81
C LEU A 70 -0.23 1.14 -4.52
N HIS A 71 0.03 2.39 -4.16
CA HIS A 71 1.18 3.13 -4.68
C HIS A 71 2.51 2.50 -4.27
N GLU A 72 2.64 2.05 -3.03
CA GLU A 72 3.85 1.35 -2.55
C GLU A 72 4.10 0.02 -3.28
N VAL A 73 3.02 -0.73 -3.59
CA VAL A 73 3.10 -1.95 -4.42
C VAL A 73 3.56 -1.58 -5.83
N ASN A 74 3.00 -0.52 -6.42
CA ASN A 74 3.36 -0.08 -7.76
C ASN A 74 4.84 0.36 -7.87
N GLU A 75 5.35 1.05 -6.85
CA GLU A 75 6.74 1.53 -6.77
C GLU A 75 7.77 0.49 -6.29
N ASP A 76 7.38 -0.79 -6.18
CA ASP A 76 8.26 -1.89 -5.72
C ASP A 76 8.90 -1.65 -4.34
N LYS A 77 8.22 -0.91 -3.45
CA LYS A 77 8.71 -0.61 -2.09
C LYS A 77 8.52 -1.77 -1.12
N LEU A 78 7.71 -2.76 -1.50
CA LEU A 78 7.29 -3.86 -0.64
C LEU A 78 7.70 -5.20 -1.25
N ARG A 79 7.95 -6.18 -0.38
CA ARG A 79 8.19 -7.57 -0.78
C ARG A 79 7.14 -8.48 -0.18
N LEU A 80 6.44 -9.21 -1.04
CA LEU A 80 5.51 -10.25 -0.62
C LEU A 80 6.30 -11.50 -0.25
N ARG A 81 5.99 -12.08 0.92
CA ARG A 81 6.54 -13.38 1.34
C ARG A 81 5.41 -14.38 1.57
N PRO A 82 5.52 -15.61 1.04
CA PRO A 82 4.58 -16.67 1.34
C PRO A 82 4.68 -17.08 2.80
N ILE A 83 3.57 -17.58 3.36
CA ILE A 83 3.55 -18.11 4.71
C ILE A 83 4.23 -19.48 4.66
N GLY A 84 5.46 -19.60 5.19
CA GLY A 84 6.19 -20.88 5.26
C GLY A 84 7.64 -20.84 4.79
N GLU A 85 8.16 -19.69 4.35
CA GLU A 85 9.60 -19.42 4.18
C GLU A 85 10.16 -18.59 5.34
#